data_AF-A0A957I3S3-F1
#
_entry.id   AF-A0A957I3S3-F1
#
_cell.length_a   1.000
_cell.length_b   1.000
_cell.length_c   1.000
_cell.angle_alpha   90.00
_cell.angle_beta   90.00
_cell.angle_gamma   90.00
#
_symmetry.space_group_name_H-M   'P 1'
#
loop_
_entity.id
_entity.type
_entity.pdbx_description
1 polymer ?
#
loop_
_entity_poly.entity_id
_entity_poly.type
_entity_poly.pdbx_seq_one_letter_code
_entity_poly.pdbx_strand_id
1 'polypeptide(L)'
;MNELTFPVNVVVTRTGLKAVTLRAWERRYGLPQPARSESGQRLYNQEDIETVQWLQARQEEGMSISHAVSLWHTLREMGEDPLAEEMPAETTSSSPSPPTEQERLRNAWLAACLAFDEETAERTLGQAFSFFPPETVCQEVLQKGLAELGRGWFAGIVSTQQEHFTSALAMRRLYLLLSAAPMPIRTERILVGCAPGDHHAFSPLLIALLLRRQGWDVVYLGANVPSAIESTIAQVAPRLVIMCAQQLQSAADLMEMSGRLASRQTALAFGGRIFNTYPILRQRITGHFLGQHLADVPQAVRRLLEGKGRGNAGISPTPADTKTLAHYRSRRGAIESTTWDTMNAGNQPTDHLPEINAKIAQIIIAALRLGILPLLDTSLSWFADLCVNYHLSPPYLRHYLAAYHRATQHNLPPSATAITTWLEHLADTGSAAVQTGNEPHVSPERPPTSAYPGLH
;
A
#
# COMPACT_ATOMS: atom_id res chain seq x y z
N MET A 1 -7.20 19.35 -21.95
CA MET A 1 -6.74 18.68 -20.73
C MET A 1 -5.22 18.60 -20.81
N ASN A 2 -4.50 19.28 -19.92
CA ASN A 2 -3.06 19.06 -19.82
C ASN A 2 -2.84 17.83 -18.92
N GLU A 3 -2.25 16.80 -19.49
CA GLU A 3 -1.91 15.56 -18.80
C GLU A 3 -0.80 15.81 -17.77
N LEU A 4 -0.93 15.21 -16.58
CA LEU A 4 0.13 15.25 -15.55
C LEU A 4 1.36 14.50 -16.09
N THR A 5 2.54 15.12 -16.00
CA THR A 5 3.79 14.52 -16.45
C THR A 5 4.82 14.42 -15.33
N PHE A 6 5.62 13.36 -15.34
CA PHE A 6 6.51 12.91 -14.28
C PHE A 6 7.96 12.82 -14.78
N PRO A 7 8.96 13.20 -13.98
CA PRO A 7 10.37 13.01 -14.35
C PRO A 7 10.78 11.54 -14.26
N VAL A 8 11.84 11.16 -14.97
CA VAL A 8 12.32 9.77 -15.07
C VAL A 8 12.55 9.06 -13.71
N ASN A 9 12.91 9.81 -12.66
CA ASN A 9 13.16 9.25 -11.33
C ASN A 9 11.89 8.71 -10.66
N VAL A 10 10.73 9.32 -10.94
CA VAL A 10 9.43 8.85 -10.43
C VAL A 10 9.07 7.52 -11.08
N VAL A 11 9.25 7.41 -12.41
CA VAL A 11 9.00 6.17 -13.17
C VAL A 11 9.92 5.04 -12.70
N VAL A 12 11.21 5.33 -12.52
CA VAL A 12 12.20 4.37 -11.97
C VAL A 12 11.76 3.84 -10.61
N THR A 13 11.17 4.68 -9.77
CA THR A 13 10.70 4.21 -8.46
C THR A 13 9.47 3.34 -8.56
N ARG A 14 8.44 3.79 -9.29
CA ARG A 14 7.16 3.08 -9.40
C ARG A 14 7.33 1.71 -10.08
N THR A 15 8.22 1.62 -11.06
CA THR A 15 8.42 0.42 -11.90
C THR A 15 9.59 -0.45 -11.42
N GLY A 16 10.53 0.12 -10.67
CA GLY A 16 11.77 -0.56 -10.28
C GLY A 16 12.77 -0.77 -11.43
N LEU A 17 12.50 -0.27 -12.65
CA LEU A 17 13.40 -0.36 -13.80
C LEU A 17 14.49 0.71 -13.76
N LYS A 18 15.68 0.39 -14.25
CA LYS A 18 16.77 1.38 -14.41
C LYS A 18 16.43 2.37 -15.53
N ALA A 19 16.78 3.64 -15.37
CA ALA A 19 16.59 4.68 -16.40
C ALA A 19 17.24 4.33 -17.75
N VAL A 20 18.36 3.58 -17.75
CA VAL A 20 19.01 3.08 -18.98
C VAL A 20 18.12 2.07 -19.72
N THR A 21 17.39 1.23 -18.99
CA THR A 21 16.44 0.26 -19.57
C THR A 21 15.27 0.96 -20.24
N LEU A 22 14.67 1.96 -19.56
CA LEU A 22 13.59 2.78 -20.12
C LEU A 22 14.01 3.47 -21.42
N ARG A 23 15.22 4.08 -21.44
CA ARG A 23 15.79 4.69 -22.65
C ARG A 23 16.07 3.68 -23.76
N ALA A 24 16.48 2.46 -23.40
CA ALA A 24 16.74 1.40 -24.36
C ALA A 24 15.44 0.91 -24.99
N TRP A 25 14.35 0.83 -24.22
CA TRP A 25 13.03 0.46 -24.72
C TRP A 25 12.46 1.55 -25.64
N GLU A 26 12.46 2.82 -25.21
CA GLU A 26 12.07 3.97 -26.04
C GLU A 26 12.81 3.95 -27.39
N ARG A 27 14.14 3.80 -27.38
CA ARG A 27 14.96 3.83 -28.61
C ARG A 27 14.73 2.63 -29.53
N ARG A 28 14.51 1.42 -28.97
CA ARG A 28 14.44 0.18 -29.76
C ARG A 28 13.04 -0.18 -30.21
N TYR A 29 12.05 0.19 -29.39
CA TYR A 29 10.68 -0.30 -29.48
C TYR A 29 9.66 0.83 -29.55
N GLY A 30 10.08 2.09 -29.36
CA GLY A 30 9.17 3.23 -29.42
C GLY A 30 8.19 3.31 -28.25
N LEU A 31 8.47 2.61 -27.14
CA LEU A 31 7.64 2.59 -25.92
C LEU A 31 8.53 2.63 -24.65
N PRO A 32 8.14 3.36 -23.60
CA PRO A 32 7.08 4.40 -23.57
C PRO A 32 7.42 5.60 -24.48
N GLN A 33 6.47 6.53 -24.66
CA GLN A 33 6.59 7.70 -25.53
C GLN A 33 6.57 9.02 -24.74
N PRO A 34 7.55 9.25 -23.85
CA PRO A 34 7.55 10.43 -23.00
C PRO A 34 7.69 11.72 -23.80
N ALA A 35 6.91 12.72 -23.42
CA ALA A 35 7.05 14.09 -23.90
C ALA A 35 8.42 14.68 -23.55
N ARG A 36 8.81 15.75 -24.25
CA ARG A 36 10.06 16.49 -23.99
C ARG A 36 9.72 17.86 -23.42
N SER A 37 10.36 18.21 -22.30
CA SER A 37 10.36 19.58 -21.79
C SER A 37 11.13 20.53 -22.71
N GLU A 38 10.97 21.84 -22.54
CA GLU A 38 11.75 22.87 -23.23
C GLU A 38 13.27 22.70 -23.04
N SER A 39 13.68 22.12 -21.90
CA SER A 39 15.09 21.80 -21.59
C SER A 39 15.57 20.46 -22.17
N GLY A 40 14.73 19.74 -22.92
CA GLY A 40 15.04 18.45 -23.55
C GLY A 40 14.91 17.21 -22.64
N GLN A 41 14.52 17.40 -21.37
CA GLN A 41 14.28 16.30 -20.43
C GLN A 41 13.00 15.51 -20.77
N ARG A 42 13.01 14.19 -20.51
CA ARG A 42 11.85 13.30 -20.69
C ARG A 42 10.85 13.48 -19.56
N LEU A 43 9.60 13.70 -19.93
CA LEU A 43 8.44 13.85 -19.06
C LEU A 43 7.44 12.75 -19.42
N TYR A 44 7.21 11.82 -18.49
CA TYR A 44 6.36 10.65 -18.69
C TYR A 44 4.96 10.97 -18.18
N ASN A 45 3.90 10.71 -18.93
CA ASN A 45 2.54 10.84 -18.40
C ASN A 45 2.14 9.57 -17.62
N GLN A 46 0.88 9.51 -17.16
CA GLN A 46 0.37 8.33 -16.48
C GLN A 46 0.28 7.12 -17.42
N GLU A 47 -0.13 7.33 -18.68
CA GLU A 47 -0.17 6.32 -19.75
C GLU A 47 1.20 5.66 -19.97
N ASP A 48 2.28 6.44 -19.97
CA ASP A 48 3.65 5.95 -20.12
C ASP A 48 4.06 5.04 -18.96
N ILE A 49 3.63 5.36 -17.73
CA ILE A 49 3.94 4.56 -16.54
C ILE A 49 3.20 3.23 -16.60
N GLU A 50 1.92 3.27 -16.96
CA GLU A 50 1.07 2.10 -17.12
C GLU A 50 1.58 1.21 -18.27
N THR A 51 2.02 1.81 -19.37
CA THR A 51 2.69 1.11 -20.49
C THR A 51 3.89 0.32 -20.00
N VAL A 52 4.74 0.94 -19.17
CA VAL A 52 5.91 0.27 -18.62
C VAL A 52 5.51 -0.87 -17.69
N GLN A 53 4.51 -0.67 -16.83
CA GLN A 53 4.02 -1.71 -15.92
C GLN A 53 3.41 -2.90 -16.67
N TRP A 54 2.64 -2.63 -17.73
CA TRP A 54 2.07 -3.65 -18.60
C TRP A 54 3.16 -4.49 -19.28
N LEU A 55 4.19 -3.83 -19.82
CA LEU A 55 5.33 -4.53 -20.43
C LEU A 55 6.08 -5.39 -19.40
N GLN A 56 6.23 -4.90 -18.17
CA GLN A 56 6.84 -5.70 -17.09
C GLN A 56 6.01 -6.93 -16.73
N ALA A 57 4.69 -6.79 -16.61
CA ALA A 57 3.79 -7.91 -16.32
C ALA A 57 3.91 -9.02 -17.38
N ARG A 58 3.92 -8.66 -18.68
CA ARG A 58 4.13 -9.63 -19.77
C ARG A 58 5.51 -10.31 -19.68
N GLN A 59 6.55 -9.58 -19.29
CA GLN A 59 7.87 -10.18 -19.09
C GLN A 59 7.91 -11.15 -17.90
N GLU A 60 7.18 -10.86 -16.82
CA GLU A 60 7.04 -11.76 -15.66
C GLU A 60 6.29 -13.05 -16.02
N GLU A 61 5.36 -12.99 -16.97
CA GLU A 61 4.69 -14.16 -17.58
C GLU A 61 5.59 -14.95 -18.55
N GLY A 62 6.84 -14.53 -18.75
CA GLY A 62 7.82 -15.22 -19.58
C GLY A 62 7.89 -14.72 -21.03
N MET A 63 7.17 -13.65 -21.39
CA MET A 63 7.22 -13.05 -22.72
C MET A 63 8.52 -12.25 -22.93
N SER A 64 9.15 -12.38 -24.09
CA SER A 64 10.27 -11.50 -24.45
C SER A 64 9.78 -10.06 -24.64
N ILE A 65 10.60 -9.06 -24.29
CA ILE A 65 10.21 -7.65 -24.43
C ILE A 65 9.80 -7.28 -25.87
N SER A 66 10.46 -7.86 -26.87
CA SER A 66 10.12 -7.61 -28.28
C SER A 66 8.73 -8.15 -28.65
N HIS A 67 8.33 -9.27 -28.05
CA HIS A 67 7.01 -9.86 -28.28
C HIS A 67 5.93 -9.08 -27.51
N ALA A 68 6.21 -8.63 -26.29
CA ALA A 68 5.30 -7.78 -25.53
C ALA A 68 5.01 -6.45 -26.25
N VAL A 69 6.05 -5.81 -26.80
CA VAL A 69 5.93 -4.60 -27.64
C VAL A 69 5.11 -4.88 -28.90
N SER A 70 5.34 -6.02 -29.57
CA SER A 70 4.55 -6.37 -30.77
C SER A 70 3.07 -6.53 -30.43
N LEU A 71 2.76 -7.20 -29.32
CA LEU A 71 1.39 -7.38 -28.84
C LEU A 71 0.74 -6.03 -28.53
N TRP A 72 1.47 -5.13 -27.86
CA TRP A 72 1.01 -3.77 -27.60
C TRP A 72 0.56 -3.03 -28.86
N HIS A 73 1.39 -3.05 -29.92
CA HIS A 73 1.05 -2.39 -31.17
C HIS A 73 -0.16 -3.05 -31.87
N THR A 74 -0.22 -4.39 -31.90
CA THR A 74 -1.35 -5.12 -32.47
C THR A 74 -2.67 -4.75 -31.80
N LEU A 75 -2.70 -4.68 -30.46
CA LEU A 75 -3.89 -4.31 -29.69
C LEU A 75 -4.36 -2.89 -30.05
N ARG A 76 -3.44 -1.91 -30.10
CA ARG A 76 -3.79 -0.54 -30.50
C ARG A 76 -4.28 -0.43 -31.94
N GLU A 77 -3.73 -1.22 -32.87
CA GLU A 77 -4.20 -1.27 -34.26
C GLU A 77 -5.60 -1.86 -34.40
N MET A 78 -5.99 -2.77 -33.49
CA MET A 78 -7.33 -3.34 -33.40
C MET A 78 -8.35 -2.43 -32.70
N GLY A 79 -7.91 -1.25 -32.23
CA GLY A 79 -8.74 -0.30 -31.48
C GLY A 79 -8.93 -0.67 -30.01
N GLU A 80 -8.18 -1.65 -29.51
CA GLU A 80 -8.14 -2.03 -28.10
C GLU A 80 -7.07 -1.20 -27.38
N ASP A 81 -7.40 -0.67 -26.20
CA ASP A 81 -6.43 0.04 -25.36
C ASP A 81 -5.75 -0.97 -24.42
N PRO A 82 -4.44 -1.26 -24.57
CA PRO A 82 -3.73 -2.21 -23.71
C PRO A 82 -3.74 -1.81 -22.22
N LEU A 83 -4.05 -0.54 -21.94
CA LEU A 83 -4.11 0.04 -20.59
C LEU A 83 -5.52 0.15 -20.03
N ALA A 84 -6.56 -0.07 -20.85
CA ALA A 84 -7.91 -0.22 -20.35
C ALA A 84 -7.97 -1.51 -19.53
N GLU A 85 -7.73 -1.38 -18.21
CA GLU A 85 -7.74 -2.42 -17.18
C GLU A 85 -7.88 -3.86 -17.71
N GLU A 86 -6.75 -4.47 -18.08
CA GLU A 86 -6.69 -5.94 -18.20
C GLU A 86 -6.64 -6.54 -16.78
N MET A 87 -7.82 -6.67 -16.17
CA MET A 87 -8.22 -7.98 -15.66
C MET A 87 -7.91 -9.00 -16.77
N PRO A 88 -7.27 -10.14 -16.47
CA PRO A 88 -6.66 -11.01 -17.47
C PRO A 88 -7.65 -11.34 -18.60
N ALA A 89 -7.27 -11.01 -19.83
CA ALA A 89 -8.04 -11.29 -21.03
C ALA A 89 -8.25 -12.79 -21.20
N GLU A 90 -9.47 -13.26 -20.92
CA GLU A 90 -10.04 -14.39 -21.63
C GLU A 90 -10.31 -13.96 -23.08
N THR A 91 -9.87 -14.80 -24.00
CA THR A 91 -9.92 -14.60 -25.44
C THR A 91 -11.34 -14.30 -25.93
N THR A 92 -11.49 -13.13 -26.56
CA THR A 92 -12.44 -12.73 -27.61
C THR A 92 -13.92 -13.15 -27.53
N SER A 93 -14.78 -12.12 -27.56
CA SER A 93 -16.21 -12.11 -27.90
C SER A 93 -17.20 -12.69 -26.89
N SER A 94 -17.82 -11.83 -26.09
CA SER A 94 -19.25 -11.85 -25.77
C SER A 94 -19.60 -10.66 -24.86
N SER A 95 -20.88 -10.27 -24.84
CA SER A 95 -21.53 -9.37 -23.89
C SER A 95 -20.95 -9.43 -22.47
N PRO A 96 -21.06 -8.38 -21.62
CA PRO A 96 -20.54 -8.42 -20.24
C PRO A 96 -20.97 -9.72 -19.58
N SER A 97 -19.99 -10.61 -19.35
CA SER A 97 -20.24 -11.91 -18.74
C SER A 97 -20.94 -11.69 -17.41
N PRO A 98 -21.94 -12.51 -17.07
CA PRO A 98 -22.58 -12.40 -15.78
C PRO A 98 -21.51 -12.51 -14.68
N PRO A 99 -21.61 -11.71 -13.60
CA PRO A 99 -20.62 -11.75 -12.53
C PRO A 99 -20.46 -13.18 -12.01
N THR A 100 -19.20 -13.56 -11.79
CA THR A 100 -18.85 -14.87 -11.25
C THR A 100 -19.60 -15.09 -9.92
N GLU A 101 -19.81 -16.35 -9.55
CA GLU A 101 -20.52 -16.66 -8.29
C GLU A 101 -19.77 -16.05 -7.08
N GLN A 102 -18.44 -16.06 -7.09
CA GLN A 102 -17.61 -15.44 -6.06
C GLN A 102 -17.84 -13.92 -5.97
N GLU A 103 -17.94 -13.22 -7.10
CA GLU A 103 -18.25 -11.79 -7.15
C GLU A 103 -19.67 -11.49 -6.66
N ARG A 104 -20.66 -12.31 -7.05
CA ARG A 104 -22.03 -12.17 -6.56
C ARG A 104 -22.10 -12.35 -5.04
N LEU A 105 -21.44 -13.37 -4.50
CA LEU A 105 -21.37 -13.61 -3.07
C LEU A 105 -20.61 -12.51 -2.32
N ARG A 106 -19.52 -11.99 -2.90
CA ARG A 106 -18.78 -10.84 -2.34
C ARG A 106 -19.64 -9.60 -2.24
N ASN A 107 -20.31 -9.24 -3.34
CA ASN A 107 -21.17 -8.06 -3.40
C ASN A 107 -22.35 -8.19 -2.44
N ALA A 108 -22.98 -9.38 -2.37
CA ALA A 108 -24.06 -9.64 -1.43
C ALA A 108 -23.61 -9.57 0.03
N TRP A 109 -22.43 -10.15 0.35
CA TRP A 109 -21.85 -10.08 1.68
C TRP A 109 -21.54 -8.64 2.08
N LEU A 110 -20.90 -7.86 1.20
CA LEU A 110 -20.61 -6.45 1.46
C LEU A 110 -21.89 -5.63 1.64
N ALA A 111 -22.90 -5.80 0.79
CA ALA A 111 -24.16 -5.08 0.91
C ALA A 111 -24.83 -5.33 2.26
N ALA A 112 -24.86 -6.60 2.72
CA ALA A 112 -25.38 -6.95 4.04
C ALA A 112 -24.56 -6.32 5.17
N CYS A 113 -23.23 -6.36 5.07
CA CYS A 113 -22.34 -5.75 6.05
C CYS A 113 -22.53 -4.23 6.15
N LEU A 114 -22.64 -3.53 5.01
CA LEU A 114 -22.88 -2.09 4.96
C LEU A 114 -24.25 -1.69 5.54
N ALA A 115 -25.21 -2.62 5.54
CA ALA A 115 -26.53 -2.46 6.16
C ALA A 115 -26.57 -2.89 7.64
N PHE A 116 -25.44 -3.33 8.22
CA PHE A 116 -25.38 -3.97 9.56
C PHE A 116 -26.27 -5.22 9.71
N ASP A 117 -26.62 -5.87 8.60
CA ASP A 117 -27.40 -7.11 8.60
C ASP A 117 -26.45 -8.31 8.76
N GLU A 118 -26.09 -8.57 10.02
CA GLU A 118 -25.19 -9.67 10.38
C GLU A 118 -25.76 -11.04 9.98
N GLU A 119 -27.07 -11.22 10.07
CA GLU A 119 -27.74 -12.48 9.73
C GLU A 119 -27.60 -12.80 8.25
N THR A 120 -27.90 -11.84 7.37
CA THR A 120 -27.72 -12.01 5.93
C THR A 120 -26.24 -12.13 5.55
N ALA A 121 -25.36 -11.36 6.19
CA ALA A 121 -23.92 -11.47 5.95
C ALA A 121 -23.41 -12.88 6.27
N GLU A 122 -23.80 -13.44 7.42
CA GLU A 122 -23.36 -14.77 7.83
C GLU A 122 -24.00 -15.89 7.02
N ARG A 123 -25.27 -15.75 6.65
CA ARG A 123 -25.94 -16.67 5.71
C ARG A 123 -25.23 -16.68 4.36
N THR A 124 -24.84 -15.52 3.84
CA THR A 124 -24.11 -15.39 2.56
C THR A 124 -22.73 -16.04 2.65
N LEU A 125 -22.01 -15.87 3.76
CA LEU A 125 -20.74 -16.59 3.97
C LEU A 125 -20.95 -18.09 4.08
N GLY A 126 -21.99 -18.54 4.80
CA GLY A 126 -22.35 -19.96 4.89
C GLY A 126 -22.62 -20.57 3.51
N GLN A 127 -23.34 -19.86 2.65
CA GLN A 127 -23.53 -20.24 1.25
C GLN A 127 -22.18 -20.30 0.50
N ALA A 128 -21.32 -19.29 0.63
CA ALA A 128 -20.02 -19.29 -0.02
C ALA A 128 -19.16 -20.50 0.38
N PHE A 129 -19.11 -20.86 1.67
CA PHE A 129 -18.40 -22.06 2.14
C PHE A 129 -19.04 -23.39 1.71
N SER A 130 -20.31 -23.39 1.27
CA SER A 130 -20.94 -24.58 0.69
C SER A 130 -20.54 -24.82 -0.77
N PHE A 131 -20.16 -23.76 -1.49
CA PHE A 131 -19.75 -23.82 -2.89
C PHE A 131 -18.23 -23.90 -3.08
N PHE A 132 -17.46 -23.28 -2.18
CA PHE A 132 -16.02 -23.08 -2.37
C PHE A 132 -15.18 -23.52 -1.17
N PRO A 133 -13.93 -23.96 -1.40
CA PRO A 133 -12.98 -24.20 -0.32
C PRO A 133 -12.77 -22.95 0.55
N PRO A 134 -12.46 -23.11 1.85
CA PRO A 134 -12.26 -21.98 2.75
C PRO A 134 -11.23 -20.95 2.25
N GLU A 135 -10.18 -21.41 1.59
CA GLU A 135 -9.13 -20.58 1.02
C GLU A 135 -9.68 -19.63 -0.04
N THR A 136 -10.52 -20.14 -0.95
CA THR A 136 -11.17 -19.36 -2.00
C THR A 136 -12.13 -18.34 -1.39
N VAL A 137 -12.96 -18.73 -0.41
CA VAL A 137 -13.87 -17.78 0.25
C VAL A 137 -13.08 -16.67 0.96
N CYS A 138 -12.01 -17.02 1.67
CA CYS A 138 -11.20 -16.03 2.37
C CYS A 138 -10.50 -15.04 1.43
N GLN A 139 -10.09 -15.46 0.24
CA GLN A 139 -9.41 -14.61 -0.74
C GLN A 139 -10.40 -13.83 -1.62
N GLU A 140 -11.33 -14.53 -2.25
CA GLU A 140 -12.19 -13.98 -3.30
C GLU A 140 -13.40 -13.23 -2.76
N VAL A 141 -13.88 -13.58 -1.56
CA VAL A 141 -15.02 -12.93 -0.90
C VAL A 141 -14.53 -11.99 0.18
N LEU A 142 -13.84 -12.51 1.20
CA LEU A 142 -13.44 -11.71 2.36
C LEU A 142 -12.31 -10.72 2.04
N GLN A 143 -11.15 -11.17 1.53
CA GLN A 143 -10.01 -10.28 1.30
C GLN A 143 -10.32 -9.21 0.25
N LYS A 144 -10.84 -9.62 -0.93
CA LYS A 144 -11.25 -8.68 -1.96
C LYS A 144 -12.36 -7.76 -1.48
N GLY A 145 -13.31 -8.28 -0.69
CA GLY A 145 -14.39 -7.49 -0.10
C GLY A 145 -13.87 -6.42 0.87
N LEU A 146 -12.95 -6.77 1.76
CA LEU A 146 -12.29 -5.81 2.65
C LEU A 146 -11.45 -4.78 1.88
N ALA A 147 -10.87 -5.15 0.74
CA ALA A 147 -10.17 -4.20 -0.13
C ALA A 147 -11.14 -3.21 -0.79
N GLU A 148 -12.32 -3.66 -1.24
CA GLU A 148 -13.42 -2.83 -1.76
C GLU A 148 -13.98 -1.91 -0.68
N LEU A 149 -14.29 -2.45 0.50
CA LEU A 149 -14.69 -1.70 1.69
C LEU A 149 -13.69 -0.61 2.03
N GLY A 150 -12.39 -0.95 2.06
CA GLY A 150 -11.31 0.00 2.29
C GLY A 150 -11.34 1.12 1.27
N ARG A 151 -11.45 0.83 -0.03
CA ARG A 151 -11.59 1.86 -1.09
C ARG A 151 -12.82 2.74 -0.87
N GLY A 152 -13.96 2.15 -0.51
CA GLY A 152 -15.18 2.90 -0.19
C GLY A 152 -15.02 3.81 1.03
N TRP A 153 -14.26 3.37 2.04
CA TRP A 153 -13.94 4.17 3.22
C TRP A 153 -13.00 5.32 2.86
N PHE A 154 -11.97 5.06 2.04
CA PHE A 154 -11.09 6.10 1.49
C PHE A 154 -11.86 7.13 0.67
N ALA A 155 -12.87 6.71 -0.11
CA ALA A 155 -13.71 7.59 -0.91
C ALA A 155 -14.78 8.34 -0.08
N GLY A 156 -14.90 8.09 1.23
CA GLY A 156 -15.90 8.73 2.09
C GLY A 156 -17.33 8.23 1.89
N ILE A 157 -17.50 7.12 1.16
CA ILE A 157 -18.80 6.49 0.85
C ILE A 157 -19.15 5.44 1.92
N VAL A 158 -18.14 4.85 2.56
CA VAL A 158 -18.27 3.91 3.67
C VAL A 158 -17.86 4.61 4.96
N SER A 159 -18.69 4.53 5.99
CA SER A 159 -18.38 5.06 7.32
C SER A 159 -17.35 4.21 8.07
N THR A 160 -16.66 4.82 9.03
CA THR A 160 -15.75 4.09 9.93
C THR A 160 -16.46 2.97 10.70
N GLN A 161 -17.73 3.17 11.09
CA GLN A 161 -18.53 2.16 11.79
C GLN A 161 -18.81 0.93 10.90
N GLN A 162 -19.13 1.16 9.61
CA GLN A 162 -19.30 0.08 8.64
C GLN A 162 -17.99 -0.66 8.38
N GLU A 163 -16.87 0.07 8.28
CA GLU A 163 -15.55 -0.55 8.15
C GLU A 163 -15.26 -1.47 9.35
N HIS A 164 -15.40 -0.95 10.57
CA HIS A 164 -15.14 -1.69 11.80
C HIS A 164 -16.03 -2.92 11.92
N PHE A 165 -17.34 -2.79 11.67
CA PHE A 165 -18.27 -3.92 11.73
C PHE A 165 -17.89 -5.02 10.72
N THR A 166 -17.65 -4.63 9.46
CA THR A 166 -17.32 -5.57 8.39
C THR A 166 -15.99 -6.28 8.64
N SER A 167 -14.95 -5.53 9.03
CA SER A 167 -13.63 -6.05 9.38
C SER A 167 -13.71 -6.99 10.59
N ALA A 168 -14.48 -6.64 11.63
CA ALA A 168 -14.69 -7.51 12.80
C ALA A 168 -15.36 -8.84 12.43
N LEU A 169 -16.38 -8.82 11.57
CA LEU A 169 -17.08 -10.01 11.11
C LEU A 169 -16.14 -10.94 10.32
N ALA A 170 -15.35 -10.37 9.40
CA ALA A 170 -14.38 -11.10 8.62
C ALA A 170 -13.27 -11.73 9.50
N MET A 171 -12.77 -10.97 10.49
CA MET A 171 -11.78 -11.46 11.47
C MET A 171 -12.35 -12.59 12.33
N ARG A 172 -13.58 -12.46 12.82
CA ARG A 172 -14.28 -13.52 13.59
C ARG A 172 -14.32 -14.82 12.80
N ARG A 173 -14.66 -14.74 11.52
CA ARG A 173 -14.73 -15.92 10.63
C ARG A 173 -13.36 -16.58 10.45
N LEU A 174 -12.30 -15.80 10.24
CA LEU A 174 -10.93 -16.34 10.12
C LEU A 174 -10.45 -17.01 11.41
N TYR A 175 -10.74 -16.43 12.59
CA TYR A 175 -10.38 -17.05 13.86
C TYR A 175 -11.07 -18.41 14.05
N LEU A 176 -12.36 -18.50 13.73
CA LEU A 176 -13.10 -19.77 13.78
C LEU A 176 -12.48 -20.83 12.85
N LEU A 177 -12.12 -20.44 11.62
CA LEU A 177 -11.46 -21.34 10.67
C LEU A 177 -10.07 -21.78 11.16
N LEU A 178 -9.31 -20.88 11.78
CA LEU A 178 -7.99 -21.18 12.31
C LEU A 178 -8.08 -22.15 13.51
N SER A 179 -9.04 -21.93 14.42
CA SER A 179 -9.29 -22.82 15.55
C SER A 179 -9.76 -24.21 15.12
N ALA A 180 -10.50 -24.30 14.02
CA ALA A 180 -10.94 -25.57 13.44
C ALA A 180 -9.88 -26.23 12.52
N ALA A 181 -8.73 -25.60 12.30
CA ALA A 181 -7.69 -26.12 11.42
C ALA A 181 -7.05 -27.39 12.01
N PRO A 182 -6.65 -28.36 11.16
CA PRO A 182 -6.08 -29.62 11.62
C PRO A 182 -4.79 -29.42 12.42
N MET A 183 -4.50 -30.36 13.31
CA MET A 183 -3.25 -30.39 14.06
C MET A 183 -2.03 -30.38 13.12
N PRO A 184 -0.91 -29.74 13.52
CA PRO A 184 0.27 -29.72 12.68
C PRO A 184 0.81 -31.14 12.50
N ILE A 185 1.21 -31.46 11.27
CA ILE A 185 1.91 -32.73 10.95
C ILE A 185 3.41 -32.52 10.81
N ARG A 186 3.87 -31.27 10.76
CA ARG A 186 5.27 -30.88 10.64
C ARG A 186 5.80 -30.37 11.98
N THR A 187 7.09 -30.58 12.23
CA THR A 187 7.75 -30.19 13.48
C THR A 187 8.34 -28.79 13.42
N GLU A 188 8.55 -28.24 12.23
CA GLU A 188 9.08 -26.89 12.08
C GLU A 188 8.02 -25.84 12.43
N ARG A 189 8.40 -24.95 13.34
CA ARG A 189 7.53 -23.88 13.82
C ARG A 189 7.74 -22.58 13.04
N ILE A 190 6.64 -21.93 12.69
CA ILE A 190 6.59 -20.66 11.99
C ILE A 190 5.90 -19.63 12.90
N LEU A 191 6.54 -18.49 13.14
CA LEU A 191 5.89 -17.34 13.75
C LEU A 191 5.24 -16.48 12.67
N VAL A 192 4.02 -16.02 12.89
CA VAL A 192 3.30 -15.14 11.96
C VAL A 192 2.69 -13.97 12.72
N GLY A 193 2.89 -12.75 12.25
CA GLY A 193 2.27 -11.56 12.86
C GLY A 193 2.34 -10.32 11.98
N CYS A 194 1.77 -9.24 12.50
CA CYS A 194 1.95 -7.91 11.94
C CYS A 194 3.32 -7.34 12.33
N ALA A 195 3.92 -6.55 11.44
CA ALA A 195 5.06 -5.72 11.78
C ALA A 195 4.72 -4.74 12.94
N PRO A 196 5.72 -4.21 13.67
CA PRO A 196 5.47 -3.25 14.73
C PRO A 196 4.68 -2.03 14.22
N GLY A 197 3.73 -1.58 15.03
CA GLY A 197 2.84 -0.47 14.71
C GLY A 197 1.70 -0.81 13.74
N ASP A 198 1.67 -2.00 13.14
CA ASP A 198 0.64 -2.39 12.17
C ASP A 198 -0.50 -3.17 12.84
N HIS A 199 -1.72 -2.69 12.68
CA HIS A 199 -2.92 -3.29 13.29
C HIS A 199 -3.78 -4.09 12.29
N HIS A 200 -3.39 -4.15 11.02
CA HIS A 200 -4.17 -4.80 9.96
C HIS A 200 -3.92 -6.33 9.96
N ALA A 201 -4.54 -7.00 10.93
CA ALA A 201 -4.31 -8.40 11.27
C ALA A 201 -4.86 -9.43 10.26
N PHE A 202 -5.72 -9.03 9.32
CA PHE A 202 -6.39 -9.95 8.40
C PHE A 202 -5.43 -10.78 7.55
N SER A 203 -4.49 -10.14 6.85
CA SER A 203 -3.54 -10.85 5.98
C SER A 203 -2.64 -11.84 6.75
N PRO A 204 -1.98 -11.47 7.87
CA PRO A 204 -1.18 -12.43 8.62
C PRO A 204 -2.02 -13.54 9.27
N LEU A 205 -3.28 -13.28 9.66
CA LEU A 205 -4.19 -14.32 10.14
C LEU A 205 -4.55 -15.32 9.03
N LEU A 206 -4.84 -14.83 7.83
CA LEU A 206 -5.08 -15.67 6.66
C LEU A 206 -3.83 -16.48 6.27
N ILE A 207 -2.63 -15.89 6.33
CA ILE A 207 -1.37 -16.65 6.15
C ILE A 207 -1.26 -17.78 7.18
N ALA A 208 -1.54 -17.50 8.46
CA ALA A 208 -1.51 -18.52 9.49
C ALA A 208 -2.49 -19.66 9.19
N LEU A 209 -3.72 -19.34 8.79
CA LEU A 209 -4.72 -20.33 8.37
C LEU A 209 -4.24 -21.19 7.19
N LEU A 210 -3.73 -20.56 6.13
CA LEU A 210 -3.25 -21.28 4.94
C LEU A 210 -2.09 -22.22 5.29
N LEU A 211 -1.15 -21.79 6.14
CA LEU A 211 -0.03 -22.61 6.56
C LEU A 211 -0.45 -23.76 7.49
N ARG A 212 -1.37 -23.51 8.44
CA ARG A 212 -1.95 -24.55 9.32
C ARG A 212 -2.66 -25.64 8.53
N ARG A 213 -3.43 -25.26 7.51
CA ARG A 213 -4.13 -26.20 6.63
C ARG A 213 -3.19 -27.01 5.74
N GLN A 214 -1.97 -26.51 5.50
CA GLN A 214 -0.87 -27.25 4.87
C GLN A 214 -0.02 -28.04 5.88
N GLY A 215 -0.44 -28.11 7.14
CA GLY A 215 0.15 -28.96 8.16
C GLY A 215 1.32 -28.36 8.95
N TRP A 216 1.66 -27.09 8.75
CA TRP A 216 2.72 -26.41 9.49
C TRP A 216 2.32 -26.11 10.94
N ASP A 217 3.29 -26.16 11.85
CA ASP A 217 3.13 -25.62 13.20
C ASP A 217 3.28 -24.10 13.15
N VAL A 218 2.21 -23.37 13.45
CA VAL A 218 2.15 -21.92 13.32
C VAL A 218 1.76 -21.31 14.66
N VAL A 219 2.60 -20.40 15.14
CA VAL A 219 2.30 -19.54 16.28
C VAL A 219 1.94 -18.15 15.73
N TYR A 220 0.66 -17.81 15.84
CA TYR A 220 0.14 -16.51 15.41
C TYR A 220 0.24 -15.50 16.56
N LEU A 221 0.92 -14.38 16.32
CA LEU A 221 1.19 -13.35 17.32
C LEU A 221 0.21 -12.16 17.29
N GLY A 222 -0.65 -12.09 16.27
CA GLY A 222 -1.62 -11.00 16.14
C GLY A 222 -1.05 -9.72 15.52
N ALA A 223 -1.76 -8.63 15.80
CA ALA A 223 -1.42 -7.27 15.40
C ALA A 223 -0.28 -6.68 16.24
N ASN A 224 0.37 -5.65 15.71
CA ASN A 224 1.32 -4.77 16.39
C ASN A 224 2.36 -5.54 17.22
N VAL A 225 3.03 -6.51 16.58
CA VAL A 225 4.04 -7.30 17.28
C VAL A 225 5.17 -6.37 17.69
N PRO A 226 5.51 -6.28 18.99
CA PRO A 226 6.56 -5.39 19.46
C PRO A 226 7.88 -5.67 18.75
N SER A 227 8.63 -4.59 18.51
CA SER A 227 9.91 -4.71 17.82
C SER A 227 10.91 -5.56 18.63
N ALA A 228 10.76 -5.61 19.96
CA ALA A 228 11.52 -6.45 20.88
C ALA A 228 10.95 -7.89 20.95
N ILE A 229 11.14 -8.67 19.88
CA ILE A 229 10.62 -10.05 19.74
C ILE A 229 11.64 -11.12 20.20
N GLU A 230 12.80 -10.72 20.72
CA GLU A 230 13.94 -11.61 20.96
C GLU A 230 13.64 -12.71 21.99
N SER A 231 12.92 -12.39 23.07
CA SER A 231 12.50 -13.37 24.08
C SER A 231 11.54 -14.41 23.49
N THR A 232 10.58 -13.96 22.68
CA THR A 232 9.64 -14.83 21.96
C THR A 232 10.39 -15.77 21.03
N ILE A 233 11.38 -15.29 20.28
CA ILE A 233 12.18 -16.14 19.38
C ILE A 233 12.97 -17.18 20.17
N ALA A 234 13.60 -16.78 21.28
CA ALA A 234 14.35 -17.70 22.13
C ALA A 234 13.46 -18.82 22.72
N GLN A 235 12.24 -18.48 23.15
CA GLN A 235 11.29 -19.44 23.71
C GLN A 235 10.66 -20.35 22.65
N VAL A 236 10.30 -19.78 21.51
CA VAL A 236 9.55 -20.47 20.46
C VAL A 236 10.46 -21.30 19.56
N ALA A 237 11.73 -20.87 19.39
CA ALA A 237 12.72 -21.42 18.46
C ALA A 237 12.16 -21.62 17.03
N PRO A 238 11.60 -20.57 16.40
CA PRO A 238 10.99 -20.70 15.09
C PRO A 238 12.04 -20.94 14.00
N ARG A 239 11.69 -21.76 13.00
CA ARG A 239 12.49 -21.90 11.79
C ARG A 239 12.29 -20.72 10.83
N LEU A 240 11.15 -20.05 10.91
CA LEU A 240 10.80 -18.90 10.09
C LEU A 240 9.92 -17.93 10.88
N VAL A 241 10.21 -16.65 10.73
CA VAL A 241 9.34 -15.56 11.17
C VAL A 241 8.71 -14.92 9.94
N ILE A 242 7.39 -14.73 9.94
CA ILE A 242 6.63 -14.06 8.89
C ILE A 242 6.03 -12.79 9.47
N MET A 243 6.36 -11.64 8.87
CA MET A 243 5.79 -10.34 9.28
C MET A 243 5.12 -9.65 8.10
N CYS A 244 3.91 -9.15 8.31
CA CYS A 244 3.18 -8.37 7.31
C CYS A 244 3.18 -6.88 7.65
N ALA A 245 3.42 -6.04 6.65
CA ALA A 245 3.28 -4.58 6.74
C ALA A 245 2.33 -4.07 5.65
N GLN A 246 1.37 -3.24 6.02
CA GLN A 246 0.39 -2.61 5.14
C GLN A 246 0.70 -1.15 4.87
N GLN A 247 1.53 -0.52 5.70
CA GLN A 247 1.83 0.91 5.66
C GLN A 247 3.34 1.19 5.65
N LEU A 248 3.71 2.42 5.27
CA LEU A 248 5.10 2.82 5.14
C LEU A 248 5.83 2.80 6.50
N GLN A 249 5.19 3.27 7.57
CA GLN A 249 5.79 3.26 8.91
C GLN A 249 6.06 1.83 9.40
N SER A 250 5.10 0.91 9.22
CA SER A 250 5.28 -0.49 9.55
C SER A 250 6.37 -1.18 8.73
N ALA A 251 6.57 -0.76 7.47
CA ALA A 251 7.70 -1.26 6.67
C ALA A 251 9.05 -0.75 7.20
N ALA A 252 9.12 0.51 7.67
CA ALA A 252 10.32 1.07 8.29
C ALA A 252 10.66 0.34 9.61
N ASP A 253 9.65 0.07 10.45
CA ASP A 253 9.84 -0.70 11.68
C ASP A 253 10.22 -2.16 11.40
N LEU A 254 9.64 -2.76 10.36
CA LEU A 254 10.02 -4.09 9.90
C LEU A 254 11.47 -4.14 9.38
N MET A 255 11.96 -3.09 8.73
CA MET A 255 13.36 -3.01 8.28
C MET A 255 14.31 -3.12 9.48
N GLU A 256 14.05 -2.37 10.56
CA GLU A 256 14.87 -2.43 11.77
C GLU A 256 14.75 -3.77 12.52
N MET A 257 13.54 -4.34 12.58
CA MET A 257 13.36 -5.70 13.08
C MET A 257 14.17 -6.71 12.25
N SER A 258 14.14 -6.58 10.92
CA SER A 258 14.82 -7.51 10.01
C SER A 258 16.32 -7.60 10.25
N GLY A 259 16.99 -6.47 10.52
CA GLY A 259 18.42 -6.45 10.86
C GLY A 259 18.73 -7.18 12.17
N ARG A 260 17.85 -7.10 13.17
CA ARG A 260 17.99 -7.79 14.46
C ARG A 260 17.73 -9.29 14.40
N LEU A 261 16.84 -9.71 13.49
CA LEU A 261 16.61 -11.12 13.20
C LEU A 261 17.78 -11.73 12.43
N ALA A 262 18.29 -11.00 11.43
CA ALA A 262 19.44 -11.41 10.65
C ALA A 262 20.70 -11.60 11.51
N SER A 263 20.97 -10.71 12.47
CA SER A 263 22.11 -10.84 13.39
C SER A 263 22.02 -12.06 14.31
N ARG A 264 20.82 -12.64 14.46
CA ARG A 264 20.54 -13.87 15.22
C ARG A 264 20.35 -15.09 14.33
N GLN A 265 20.63 -14.98 13.02
CA GLN A 265 20.45 -16.05 12.04
C GLN A 265 19.01 -16.60 11.98
N THR A 266 18.02 -15.80 12.38
CA THR A 266 16.60 -16.17 12.29
C THR A 266 16.06 -15.73 10.94
N ALA A 267 15.56 -16.66 10.14
CA ALA A 267 15.00 -16.34 8.82
C ALA A 267 13.73 -15.48 8.97
N LEU A 268 13.70 -14.35 8.26
CA LEU A 268 12.53 -13.51 8.11
C LEU A 268 11.96 -13.65 6.70
N ALA A 269 10.67 -13.89 6.60
CA ALA A 269 9.88 -13.65 5.41
C ALA A 269 8.88 -12.51 5.66
N PHE A 270 8.53 -11.78 4.60
CA PHE A 270 7.68 -10.61 4.71
C PHE A 270 6.73 -10.45 3.54
N GLY A 271 5.66 -9.71 3.76
CA GLY A 271 4.67 -9.37 2.74
C GLY A 271 3.73 -8.26 3.22
N GLY A 272 2.64 -8.07 2.48
CA GLY A 272 1.64 -7.04 2.76
C GLY A 272 1.59 -5.96 1.69
N ARG A 273 0.50 -5.20 1.68
CA ARG A 273 0.12 -4.31 0.57
C ARG A 273 1.18 -3.27 0.24
N ILE A 274 1.88 -2.74 1.24
CA ILE A 274 2.88 -1.69 1.02
C ILE A 274 4.01 -2.13 0.08
N PHE A 275 4.35 -3.42 0.09
CA PHE A 275 5.38 -4.00 -0.80
C PHE A 275 4.86 -4.28 -2.21
N ASN A 276 3.53 -4.33 -2.40
CA ASN A 276 2.91 -4.37 -3.72
C ASN A 276 2.81 -2.95 -4.29
N THR A 277 2.39 -1.99 -3.48
CA THR A 277 2.27 -0.57 -3.86
C THR A 277 3.63 0.05 -4.17
N TYR A 278 4.66 -0.25 -3.37
CA TYR A 278 6.02 0.26 -3.57
C TYR A 278 7.03 -0.89 -3.65
N PRO A 279 7.20 -1.53 -4.82
CA PRO A 279 8.12 -2.66 -5.00
C PRO A 279 9.57 -2.37 -4.58
N ILE A 280 10.00 -1.11 -4.65
CA ILE A 280 11.32 -0.67 -4.19
C ILE A 280 11.59 -1.01 -2.71
N LEU A 281 10.55 -1.06 -1.88
CA LEU A 281 10.65 -1.42 -0.46
C LEU A 281 11.07 -2.87 -0.23
N ARG A 282 10.80 -3.76 -1.19
CA ARG A 282 11.23 -5.18 -1.12
C ARG A 282 12.76 -5.28 -1.00
N GLN A 283 13.49 -4.32 -1.58
CA GLN A 283 14.95 -4.26 -1.52
C GLN A 283 15.48 -3.68 -0.21
N ARG A 284 14.63 -3.05 0.62
CA ARG A 284 15.03 -2.46 1.91
C ARG A 284 15.01 -3.46 3.05
N ILE A 285 14.11 -4.45 3.01
CA ILE A 285 13.96 -5.44 4.08
C ILE A 285 14.96 -6.58 3.90
N THR A 286 15.69 -6.93 4.96
CA THR A 286 16.53 -8.13 5.00
C THR A 286 15.65 -9.36 5.21
N GLY A 287 15.58 -10.26 4.23
CA GLY A 287 14.72 -11.45 4.31
C GLY A 287 14.07 -11.81 2.98
N HIS A 288 12.98 -12.56 3.03
CA HIS A 288 12.34 -13.14 1.86
C HIS A 288 10.96 -12.53 1.61
N PHE A 289 10.77 -11.88 0.47
CA PHE A 289 9.45 -11.41 0.05
C PHE A 289 8.58 -12.62 -0.37
N LEU A 290 7.39 -12.73 0.20
CA LEU A 290 6.50 -13.88 0.00
C LEU A 290 5.70 -13.87 -1.31
N GLY A 291 5.75 -12.78 -2.06
CA GLY A 291 4.97 -12.60 -3.29
C GLY A 291 3.83 -11.60 -3.13
N GLN A 292 3.12 -11.35 -4.23
CA GLN A 292 2.07 -10.34 -4.29
C GLN A 292 0.69 -10.87 -3.88
N HIS A 293 0.49 -12.18 -3.98
CA HIS A 293 -0.79 -12.85 -3.71
C HIS A 293 -0.69 -13.79 -2.50
N LEU A 294 -1.71 -13.78 -1.64
CA LEU A 294 -1.75 -14.64 -0.46
C LEU A 294 -1.83 -16.13 -0.82
N ALA A 295 -2.40 -16.47 -1.98
CA ALA A 295 -2.50 -17.83 -2.48
C ALA A 295 -1.13 -18.50 -2.67
N ASP A 296 -0.10 -17.73 -3.01
CA ASP A 296 1.24 -18.25 -3.31
C ASP A 296 2.08 -18.49 -2.05
N VAL A 297 1.66 -17.93 -0.92
CA VAL A 297 2.43 -17.93 0.35
C VAL A 297 2.83 -19.34 0.79
N PRO A 298 1.93 -20.35 0.81
CA PRO A 298 2.33 -21.69 1.23
C PRO A 298 3.43 -22.30 0.35
N GLN A 299 3.39 -22.05 -0.96
CA GLN A 299 4.42 -22.53 -1.88
C GLN A 299 5.73 -21.77 -1.67
N ALA A 300 5.67 -20.45 -1.48
CA ALA A 300 6.84 -19.62 -1.17
C ALA A 300 7.53 -20.06 0.13
N VAL A 301 6.76 -20.29 1.20
CA VAL A 301 7.27 -20.79 2.49
C VAL A 301 7.91 -22.17 2.34
N ARG A 302 7.27 -23.09 1.59
CA ARG A 302 7.85 -24.42 1.31
C ARG A 302 9.21 -24.31 0.63
N ARG A 303 9.31 -23.53 -0.46
CA ARG A 303 10.57 -23.33 -1.19
C ARG A 303 11.65 -22.74 -0.30
N LEU A 304 11.29 -21.78 0.56
CA LEU A 304 12.21 -21.16 1.50
C LEU A 304 12.76 -22.16 2.51
N LEU A 305 11.88 -22.95 3.13
CA LEU A 305 12.27 -23.93 4.15
C LEU A 305 13.08 -25.11 3.57
N GLU A 306 12.91 -25.40 2.28
CA GLU A 306 13.76 -26.33 1.49
C GLU A 306 15.12 -25.72 1.06
N GLY A 307 15.43 -24.48 1.45
CA GLY A 307 16.68 -23.81 1.08
C GLY A 307 16.73 -23.27 -0.35
N LYS A 308 15.60 -23.24 -1.06
CA LYS A 308 15.49 -22.78 -2.47
C LYS A 308 15.05 -21.32 -2.59
N GLY A 309 14.86 -20.62 -1.46
CA GLY A 309 14.44 -19.21 -1.44
C GLY A 309 15.62 -18.24 -1.61
N ARG A 310 15.49 -17.24 -2.48
CA ARG A 310 16.43 -16.11 -2.55
C ARG A 310 16.04 -15.06 -1.52
N GLY A 311 16.91 -14.82 -0.54
CA GLY A 311 16.76 -13.73 0.43
C GLY A 311 17.40 -12.45 -0.08
N ASN A 312 16.87 -11.31 0.34
CA ASN A 312 17.51 -10.02 0.16
C ASN A 312 18.34 -9.66 1.39
N ALA A 313 19.52 -9.07 1.19
CA ALA A 313 20.38 -8.60 2.28
C ALA A 313 19.85 -7.31 2.94
N GLY A 314 18.94 -6.59 2.27
CA GLY A 314 18.44 -5.29 2.71
C GLY A 314 19.42 -4.17 2.37
N ILE A 315 18.91 -3.08 1.80
CA ILE A 315 19.69 -1.87 1.51
C ILE A 315 19.42 -0.86 2.62
N SER A 316 20.46 -0.51 3.37
CA SER A 316 20.40 0.52 4.42
C SER A 316 20.20 1.93 3.85
N PRO A 317 19.57 2.84 4.62
CA PRO A 317 19.51 4.26 4.27
C PRO A 317 20.92 4.87 4.19
N THR A 318 21.08 5.92 3.39
CA THR A 318 22.37 6.59 3.24
C THR A 318 22.73 7.41 4.49
N PRO A 319 24.02 7.77 4.68
CA PRO A 319 24.41 8.71 5.73
C PRO A 319 23.70 10.07 5.61
N ALA A 320 23.39 10.50 4.38
CA ALA A 320 22.63 11.72 4.12
C ALA A 320 21.17 11.61 4.60
N ASP A 321 20.51 10.47 4.36
CA ASP A 321 19.16 10.20 4.87
C ASP A 321 19.13 10.21 6.40
N THR A 322 20.13 9.57 7.03
CA THR A 322 20.25 9.47 8.48
C THR A 322 20.46 10.85 9.12
N LYS A 323 21.35 11.66 8.53
CA LYS A 323 21.61 13.04 8.97
C LYS A 323 20.36 13.92 8.79
N THR A 324 19.67 13.79 7.65
CA THR A 324 18.43 14.52 7.37
C THR A 324 17.35 14.17 8.38
N LEU A 325 17.18 12.88 8.71
CA LEU A 325 16.25 12.41 9.73
C LEU A 325 16.55 13.00 11.11
N ALA A 326 17.82 13.05 11.51
CA ALA A 326 18.24 13.63 12.79
C ALA A 326 17.93 15.14 12.86
N HIS A 327 18.20 15.88 11.78
CA HIS A 327 17.84 17.30 11.70
C HIS A 327 16.32 17.50 11.76
N TYR A 328 15.57 16.71 11.00
CA TYR A 328 14.11 16.81 11.00
C TYR A 328 13.51 16.52 12.38
N ARG A 329 13.94 15.44 13.05
CA ARG A 329 13.46 15.11 14.41
C ARG A 329 13.75 16.20 15.42
N SER A 330 14.95 16.80 15.39
CA SER A 330 15.32 17.87 16.34
C SER A 330 14.60 19.19 16.07
N ARG A 331 14.11 19.44 14.84
CA ARG A 331 13.42 20.67 14.44
C ARG A 331 11.92 20.52 14.26
N ARG A 332 11.38 19.32 14.41
CA ARG A 332 9.95 19.01 14.18
C ARG A 332 9.01 19.97 14.92
N GLY A 333 9.21 20.17 16.22
CA GLY A 333 8.35 21.06 17.01
C GLY A 333 8.38 22.52 16.50
N ALA A 334 9.54 23.01 16.07
CA ALA A 334 9.66 24.36 15.50
C ALA A 334 8.98 24.46 14.12
N ILE A 335 9.09 23.42 13.28
CA ILE A 335 8.39 23.34 11.99
C ILE A 335 6.87 23.35 12.20
N GLU A 336 6.37 22.53 13.12
CA GLU A 336 4.93 22.44 13.44
C GLU A 336 4.40 23.76 14.01
N SER A 337 5.16 24.42 14.90
CA SER A 337 4.83 25.77 15.40
C SER A 337 4.78 26.81 14.28
N THR A 338 5.80 26.86 13.42
CA THR A 338 5.86 27.82 12.30
C THR A 338 4.72 27.58 11.31
N THR A 339 4.36 26.31 11.09
CA THR A 339 3.21 25.93 10.24
C THR A 339 1.92 26.44 10.86
N TRP A 340 1.73 26.25 12.17
CA TRP A 340 0.57 26.77 12.90
C TRP A 340 0.44 28.29 12.76
N ASP A 341 1.52 29.03 13.02
CA ASP A 341 1.52 30.50 12.93
C ASP A 341 1.15 30.97 11.52
N THR A 342 1.67 30.29 10.50
CA THR A 342 1.39 30.60 9.09
C THR A 342 -0.07 30.33 8.72
N MET A 343 -0.63 29.20 9.18
CA MET A 343 -2.02 28.82 8.92
C MET A 343 -2.99 29.78 9.63
N ASN A 344 -2.70 30.10 10.90
CA ASN A 344 -3.52 31.02 11.69
C ASN A 344 -3.49 32.45 11.10
N ALA A 345 -2.32 32.95 10.70
CA ALA A 345 -2.20 34.25 10.03
C ALA A 345 -2.96 34.30 8.68
N GLY A 346 -3.07 33.16 7.99
CA GLY A 346 -3.86 33.00 6.77
C GLY A 346 -5.36 32.76 7.02
N ASN A 347 -5.82 32.90 8.26
CA ASN A 347 -7.20 32.65 8.71
C ASN A 347 -7.72 31.26 8.29
N GLN A 348 -6.83 30.27 8.24
CA GLN A 348 -7.18 28.88 7.97
C GLN A 348 -7.58 28.17 9.27
N PRO A 349 -8.54 27.24 9.25
CA PRO A 349 -8.88 26.42 10.43
C PRO A 349 -7.65 25.68 10.96
N THR A 350 -7.47 25.62 12.28
CA THR A 350 -6.30 24.96 12.90
C THR A 350 -6.66 23.72 13.71
N ASP A 351 -7.96 23.39 13.82
CA ASP A 351 -8.47 22.31 14.68
C ASP A 351 -7.87 20.94 14.34
N HIS A 352 -7.65 20.65 13.05
CA HIS A 352 -7.10 19.38 12.57
C HIS A 352 -5.59 19.42 12.30
N LEU A 353 -4.95 20.57 12.56
CA LEU A 353 -3.54 20.76 12.23
C LEU A 353 -2.61 19.79 12.97
N PRO A 354 -2.81 19.47 14.27
CA PRO A 354 -2.00 18.49 14.98
C PRO A 354 -2.01 17.09 14.34
N GLU A 355 -3.18 16.60 13.92
CA GLU A 355 -3.32 15.28 13.30
C GLU A 355 -2.64 15.22 11.93
N ILE A 356 -2.80 16.26 11.12
CA ILE A 356 -2.15 16.36 9.80
C ILE A 356 -0.63 16.44 9.96
N ASN A 357 -0.15 17.28 10.89
CA ASN A 357 1.27 17.39 11.21
C ASN A 357 1.85 16.03 11.64
N ALA A 358 1.16 15.32 12.52
CA ALA A 358 1.57 13.99 12.98
C ALA A 358 1.67 13.00 11.81
N LYS A 359 0.71 13.02 10.88
CA LYS A 359 0.67 12.11 9.74
C LYS A 359 1.78 12.40 8.71
N ILE A 360 2.00 13.66 8.35
CA ILE A 360 3.14 14.06 7.49
C ILE A 360 4.46 13.64 8.15
N ALA A 361 4.62 13.93 9.45
CA ALA A 361 5.86 13.63 10.15
C ALA A 361 6.16 12.13 10.16
N GLN A 362 5.14 11.29 10.39
CA GLN A 362 5.29 9.83 10.32
C GLN A 362 5.78 9.36 8.94
N ILE A 363 5.25 9.95 7.87
CA ILE A 363 5.63 9.59 6.49
C ILE A 363 7.05 10.02 6.18
N ILE A 364 7.42 11.28 6.47
CA ILE A 364 8.79 11.77 6.28
C ILE A 364 9.78 10.90 7.06
N ILE A 365 9.48 10.61 8.34
CA ILE A 365 10.34 9.80 9.20
C ILE A 365 10.49 8.38 8.63
N ALA A 366 9.38 7.74 8.24
CA ALA A 366 9.42 6.39 7.69
C ALA A 366 10.19 6.33 6.37
N ALA A 367 9.96 7.30 5.48
CA ALA A 367 10.62 7.38 4.18
C ALA A 367 12.13 7.60 4.30
N LEU A 368 12.57 8.43 5.25
CA LEU A 368 13.99 8.64 5.54
C LEU A 368 14.64 7.42 6.19
N ARG A 369 13.94 6.75 7.12
CA ARG A 369 14.41 5.46 7.70
C ARG A 369 14.60 4.41 6.60
N LEU A 370 13.71 4.37 5.63
CA LEU A 370 13.78 3.45 4.48
C LEU A 370 14.72 3.94 3.36
N GLY A 371 15.23 5.17 3.41
CA GLY A 371 16.04 5.76 2.35
C GLY A 371 15.32 5.82 1.01
N ILE A 372 14.04 6.22 1.02
CA ILE A 372 13.19 6.30 -0.17
C ILE A 372 12.43 7.62 -0.32
N LEU A 373 12.67 8.64 0.52
CA LEU A 373 11.92 9.90 0.44
C LEU A 373 11.88 10.52 -0.97
N PRO A 374 13.00 10.62 -1.71
CA PRO A 374 13.00 11.16 -3.09
C PRO A 374 12.31 10.25 -4.11
N LEU A 375 12.01 9.01 -3.72
CA LEU A 375 11.47 7.96 -4.55
C LEU A 375 9.94 7.85 -4.35
N LEU A 376 9.42 8.31 -3.21
CA LEU A 376 7.99 8.27 -2.94
C LEU A 376 7.19 9.01 -4.01
N ASP A 377 6.02 8.45 -4.30
CA ASP A 377 5.04 9.08 -5.18
C ASP A 377 4.64 10.45 -4.65
N THR A 378 4.78 11.48 -5.50
CA THR A 378 4.38 12.86 -5.21
C THR A 378 2.92 13.11 -5.58
N SER A 379 2.20 12.09 -6.06
CA SER A 379 0.74 12.18 -6.17
C SER A 379 0.15 12.36 -4.78
N LEU A 380 -0.73 13.35 -4.62
CA LEU A 380 -1.44 13.59 -3.37
C LEU A 380 -2.39 12.45 -2.99
N SER A 381 -2.47 11.34 -3.71
CA SER A 381 -3.45 10.27 -3.46
C SER A 381 -3.52 9.86 -1.98
N TRP A 382 -2.38 9.53 -1.38
CA TRP A 382 -2.27 9.16 0.04
C TRP A 382 -2.53 10.33 1.03
N PHE A 383 -2.50 11.58 0.55
CA PHE A 383 -2.68 12.80 1.34
C PHE A 383 -4.09 13.42 1.17
N ALA A 384 -4.71 13.22 0.02
CA ALA A 384 -6.12 13.46 -0.26
C ALA A 384 -7.00 12.58 0.64
N ASP A 385 -6.50 11.39 1.02
CA ASP A 385 -7.11 10.50 2.01
C ASP A 385 -7.25 11.14 3.42
N LEU A 386 -6.40 12.13 3.79
CA LEU A 386 -6.65 12.95 5.00
C LEU A 386 -7.79 13.94 4.78
N CYS A 387 -7.95 14.46 3.56
CA CYS A 387 -8.94 15.48 3.26
C CYS A 387 -10.37 14.95 3.32
N VAL A 388 -10.59 13.72 2.89
CA VAL A 388 -11.93 13.09 2.96
C VAL A 388 -12.34 12.82 4.41
N ASN A 389 -11.43 12.27 5.21
CA ASN A 389 -11.71 11.90 6.61
C ASN A 389 -11.89 13.10 7.55
N TYR A 390 -11.18 14.20 7.31
CA TYR A 390 -11.30 15.44 8.08
C TYR A 390 -12.13 16.51 7.37
N HIS A 391 -12.83 16.17 6.28
CA HIS A 391 -13.59 17.08 5.43
C HIS A 391 -12.83 18.35 5.02
N LEU A 392 -11.51 18.23 4.83
CA LEU A 392 -10.65 19.34 4.45
C LEU A 392 -10.84 19.65 2.97
N SER A 393 -10.97 20.93 2.66
CA SER A 393 -11.08 21.35 1.27
C SER A 393 -9.72 21.20 0.56
N PRO A 394 -9.69 20.85 -0.74
CA PRO A 394 -8.44 20.83 -1.51
C PRO A 394 -7.64 22.15 -1.45
N PRO A 395 -8.28 23.35 -1.42
CA PRO A 395 -7.57 24.60 -1.14
C PRO A 395 -6.86 24.62 0.21
N TYR A 396 -7.50 24.15 1.29
CA TYR A 396 -6.87 24.10 2.62
C TYR A 396 -5.58 23.27 2.59
N LEU A 397 -5.60 22.13 1.91
CA LEU A 397 -4.45 21.25 1.77
C LEU A 397 -3.26 21.95 1.10
N ARG A 398 -3.52 22.74 0.05
CA ARG A 398 -2.46 23.53 -0.62
C ARG A 398 -1.85 24.56 0.31
N HIS A 399 -2.68 25.29 1.06
CA HIS A 399 -2.20 26.27 2.04
C HIS A 399 -1.36 25.58 3.12
N TYR A 400 -1.82 24.44 3.61
CA TYR A 400 -1.08 23.63 4.57
C TYR A 400 0.28 23.16 4.02
N LEU A 401 0.32 22.56 2.82
CA LEU A 401 1.57 22.07 2.23
C LEU A 401 2.54 23.22 1.96
N ALA A 402 2.06 24.37 1.49
CA ALA A 402 2.88 25.56 1.30
C ALA A 402 3.39 26.15 2.62
N ALA A 403 2.57 26.13 3.69
CA ALA A 403 2.98 26.54 5.02
C ALA A 403 4.05 25.59 5.59
N TYR A 404 3.81 24.28 5.49
CA TYR A 404 4.72 23.25 5.96
C TYR A 404 6.05 23.28 5.20
N HIS A 405 6.01 23.44 3.87
CA HIS A 405 7.20 23.60 3.05
C HIS A 405 8.02 24.82 3.49
N ARG A 406 7.40 26.00 3.62
CA ARG A 406 8.09 27.21 4.12
C ARG A 406 8.67 27.03 5.51
N ALA A 407 7.93 26.38 6.41
CA ALA A 407 8.41 26.06 7.76
C ALA A 407 9.63 25.14 7.72
N THR A 408 9.66 24.14 6.83
CA THR A 408 10.84 23.29 6.65
C THR A 408 12.03 24.05 6.08
N GLN A 409 11.84 24.94 5.09
CA GLN A 409 12.91 25.78 4.55
C GLN A 409 13.52 26.71 5.60
N HIS A 410 12.70 27.26 6.49
CA HIS A 410 13.17 28.16 7.54
C HIS A 410 13.92 27.44 8.67
N ASN A 411 13.44 26.25 9.06
CA ASN A 411 13.92 25.58 10.28
C ASN A 411 14.98 24.50 10.02
N LEU A 412 15.09 23.97 8.79
CA LEU A 412 16.04 22.93 8.45
C LEU A 412 17.31 23.50 7.80
N PRO A 413 18.49 22.88 8.06
CA PRO A 413 19.72 23.28 7.41
C PRO A 413 19.74 22.87 5.92
N PRO A 414 20.61 23.47 5.09
CA PRO A 414 20.77 23.10 3.68
C PRO A 414 21.14 21.63 3.43
N SER A 415 21.65 20.91 4.44
CA SER A 415 21.93 19.49 4.33
C SER A 415 20.68 18.59 4.37
N ALA A 416 19.49 19.15 4.62
CA ALA A 416 18.21 18.44 4.70
C ALA A 416 17.28 18.75 3.50
N THR A 417 17.86 19.17 2.37
CA THR A 417 17.13 19.58 1.16
C THR A 417 16.22 18.50 0.59
N ALA A 418 16.48 17.22 0.84
CA ALA A 418 15.61 16.14 0.39
C ALA A 418 14.15 16.31 0.86
N ILE A 419 13.93 16.86 2.07
CA ILE A 419 12.58 17.12 2.60
C ILE A 419 11.95 18.31 1.88
N THR A 420 12.68 19.42 1.74
CA THR A 420 12.16 20.64 1.12
C THR A 420 11.84 20.38 -0.35
N THR A 421 12.74 19.73 -1.09
CA THR A 421 12.52 19.37 -2.50
C THR A 421 11.33 18.44 -2.65
N TRP A 422 11.17 17.44 -1.79
CA TRP A 422 10.02 16.54 -1.84
C TRP A 422 8.70 17.29 -1.57
N LEU A 423 8.66 18.18 -0.58
CA LEU A 423 7.48 18.99 -0.26
C LEU A 423 7.13 19.99 -1.37
N GLU A 424 8.14 20.58 -2.02
CA GLU A 424 7.96 21.46 -3.18
C GLU A 424 7.24 20.73 -4.33
N HIS A 425 7.75 19.56 -4.71
CA HIS A 425 7.12 18.73 -5.74
C HIS A 425 5.70 18.31 -5.34
N LEU A 426 5.48 17.96 -4.06
CA LEU A 426 4.17 17.59 -3.55
C LEU A 426 3.16 18.76 -3.64
N ALA A 427 3.59 19.98 -3.35
CA ALA A 427 2.75 21.19 -3.45
C ALA A 427 2.40 21.54 -4.92
N ASP A 428 3.36 21.38 -5.83
CA ASP A 428 3.16 21.65 -7.27
C ASP A 428 2.19 20.64 -7.89
N THR A 429 2.38 19.35 -7.61
CA THR A 429 1.51 18.28 -8.13
C THR A 429 0.08 18.41 -7.58
N GLY A 430 -0.06 18.87 -6.33
CA GLY A 430 -1.35 19.14 -5.71
C GLY A 430 -2.13 20.33 -6.28
N SER A 431 -1.44 21.24 -6.96
CA SER A 431 -2.07 22.36 -7.66
C SER A 431 -2.67 21.94 -9.01
N ALA A 432 -2.04 20.96 -9.69
CA ALA A 432 -2.49 20.45 -10.98
C ALA A 432 -3.68 19.46 -10.89
N ALA A 433 -3.71 18.60 -9.87
CA ALA A 433 -4.78 17.58 -9.72
C ALA A 433 -6.17 18.14 -9.36
N VAL A 434 -6.26 19.39 -8.90
CA VAL A 434 -7.52 20.03 -8.44
C VAL A 434 -8.11 20.98 -9.49
N GLN A 435 -7.32 21.47 -10.44
CA GLN A 435 -7.85 22.33 -11.52
C GLN A 435 -8.81 21.59 -12.48
N THR A 436 -8.87 20.25 -12.42
CA THR A 436 -9.72 19.41 -13.27
C THR A 436 -11.00 18.93 -12.58
N GLY A 437 -11.21 19.20 -11.28
CA GLY A 437 -12.33 18.68 -10.48
C GLY A 437 -13.37 19.72 -10.07
N ASN A 438 -13.74 20.66 -10.95
CA ASN A 438 -14.68 21.73 -10.63
C ASN A 438 -15.98 21.63 -11.45
N GLU A 439 -16.87 20.72 -11.07
CA GLU A 439 -18.33 20.92 -11.22
C GLU A 439 -19.06 20.46 -9.95
N PRO A 440 -19.96 21.28 -9.37
CA PRO A 440 -20.62 20.97 -8.12
C PRO A 440 -21.83 20.06 -8.35
N HIS A 441 -21.77 18.81 -7.86
CA HIS A 441 -22.98 17.99 -7.71
C HIS A 441 -23.72 18.40 -6.42
N VAL A 442 -24.97 18.82 -6.62
CA VAL A 442 -25.95 19.27 -5.62
C VAL A 442 -26.16 18.23 -4.52
N SER A 443 -26.04 18.65 -3.25
CA SER A 443 -26.38 17.86 -2.06
C SER A 443 -27.89 17.68 -1.88
N PRO A 444 -28.39 16.53 -1.38
CA PRO A 444 -29.63 16.49 -0.64
C PRO A 444 -29.37 16.75 0.85
N GLU A 445 -30.32 17.45 1.47
CA GLU A 445 -30.29 18.03 2.82
C GLU A 445 -30.03 17.00 3.95
N ARG A 446 -29.27 17.42 4.97
CA ARG A 446 -29.09 16.72 6.25
C ARG A 446 -30.14 17.18 7.27
N PRO A 447 -30.64 16.30 8.16
CA PRO A 447 -31.22 16.71 9.45
C PRO A 447 -30.11 16.94 10.51
N PRO A 448 -30.40 17.67 11.60
CA PRO A 448 -29.38 18.29 12.45
C PRO A 448 -28.66 17.30 13.38
N THR A 449 -27.33 17.42 13.44
CA THR A 449 -26.45 16.78 14.42
C THR A 449 -26.62 17.42 15.81
N SER A 450 -27.05 16.62 16.79
CA SER A 450 -26.91 16.92 18.22
C SER A 450 -25.51 16.48 18.67
N ALA A 451 -24.76 17.42 19.25
CA ALA A 451 -23.50 17.20 19.94
C ALA A 451 -23.68 16.27 21.16
N TYR A 452 -22.72 15.39 21.45
CA TYR A 452 -22.20 15.15 22.81
C TYR A 452 -20.82 14.43 22.75
N PRO A 453 -19.93 14.65 23.74
CA PRO A 453 -18.51 14.32 23.66
C PRO A 453 -18.12 13.07 24.46
N GLY A 454 -17.01 12.45 24.03
CA GLY A 454 -16.08 11.68 24.87
C GLY A 454 -16.43 10.21 25.10
N LEU A 455 -15.45 9.33 24.86
CA LEU A 455 -14.89 8.42 25.88
C LEU A 455 -13.73 7.59 25.29
N HIS A 456 -12.61 7.71 26.00
CA HIS A 456 -11.36 6.93 26.10
C HIS A 456 -11.04 5.76 25.17
#